data_AF-A0A9D6H5J8-F1
#
_entry.id   AF-A0A9D6H5J8-F1
#
_cell.length_a   1.000
_cell.length_b   1.000
_cell.length_c   1.000
_cell.angle_alpha   90.00
_cell.angle_beta   90.00
_cell.angle_gamma   90.00
#
_symmetry.space_group_name_H-M   'P 1'
#
loop_
_entity.id
_entity.type
_entity.pdbx_description
1 polymer ?
#
loop_
_entity_poly.entity_id
_entity_poly.type
_entity_poly.pdbx_seq_one_letter_code
_entity_poly.pdbx_strand_id
1 'polypeptide(L)'
;MLYAKGFRFDPNGLPRHEEFYKLAVSFYQSGGKPAGREEIRELEGPGPIDKFVQAEYVWARDVLNMDAAFKMLETAAKAGQVEFGGWIAPKLLDLLRKQKKQSKSMWLKAKTLFTNVEAYAEAFACVEEAVRVDPTDTQLSADLKELTARHALKQGGYDKATGGGGNFTSMVKDSGKQQQLQEQNQIAASEETEARNVERARAEYEANPMSPEAIQRLGTLLRRRATEESENEAHAVFMTGFERLNEYRFKMFAGEIRVSQMRRRVSSAQKAVEANPADEAARSTHAALRRELLDLEGGELRERQRNYPTDRSIKAELGRIEFELGNFEEAMAAFQACKDDAKLRIGSTHMLGRCFAAEGWHSEAASEYREALSALGAGESERELPIKYDLMVSLMELAKAEKNGTYAREAGEICSAIVRRDISYRDIRAKRKEIDALVKDLPA
;
A
#
# COMPACT_ATOMS: atom_id res chain seq x y z
N MET A 1 13.57 33.48 22.12
CA MET A 1 12.35 33.19 22.91
C MET A 1 11.10 33.88 22.35
N LEU A 2 11.04 35.22 22.25
CA LEU A 2 9.88 35.94 21.65
C LEU A 2 9.57 35.48 20.22
N TYR A 3 10.62 35.23 19.43
CA TYR A 3 10.52 34.68 18.08
C TYR A 3 9.84 33.28 18.04
N ALA A 4 10.17 32.40 19.00
CA ALA A 4 9.58 31.07 19.08
C ALA A 4 8.09 31.11 19.48
N LYS A 5 7.70 32.02 20.39
CA LYS A 5 6.28 32.22 20.74
C LYS A 5 5.43 32.64 19.53
N GLY A 6 6.03 33.29 18.53
CA GLY A 6 5.36 33.70 17.28
C GLY A 6 4.87 32.52 16.43
N PHE A 7 5.55 31.37 16.47
CA PHE A 7 5.16 30.18 15.72
C PHE A 7 3.83 29.56 16.21
N ARG A 8 3.36 29.90 17.41
CA ARG A 8 2.02 29.48 17.88
C ARG A 8 0.89 30.06 17.03
N PHE A 9 1.12 31.22 16.41
CA PHE A 9 0.10 31.95 15.64
C PHE A 9 0.17 31.67 14.14
N ASP A 10 1.33 31.19 13.65
CA ASP A 10 1.56 30.86 12.25
C ASP A 10 2.61 29.73 12.13
N PRO A 11 2.21 28.49 12.48
CA PRO A 11 3.12 27.35 12.54
C PRO A 11 3.46 26.77 11.16
N ASN A 12 2.71 27.13 10.11
CA ASN A 12 2.93 26.63 8.74
C ASN A 12 3.85 27.56 7.92
N GLY A 13 4.25 28.72 8.46
CA GLY A 13 5.05 29.71 7.76
C GLY A 13 6.50 29.30 7.58
N LEU A 14 6.78 28.41 6.61
CA LEU A 14 8.12 27.85 6.36
C LEU A 14 9.26 28.88 6.32
N PRO A 15 9.14 30.06 5.65
CA PRO A 15 10.20 31.06 5.62
C PRO A 15 10.69 31.50 7.01
N ARG A 16 9.80 31.57 8.00
CA ARG A 16 10.17 31.96 9.37
C ARG A 16 10.96 30.86 10.09
N HIS A 17 10.63 29.60 9.82
CA HIS A 17 11.38 28.45 10.32
C HIS A 17 12.78 28.39 9.68
N GLU A 18 12.90 28.73 8.39
CA GLU A 18 14.21 28.81 7.73
C GLU A 18 15.10 29.90 8.36
N GLU A 19 14.54 31.08 8.61
CA GLU A 19 15.24 32.17 9.29
C GLU A 19 15.63 31.78 10.71
N PHE A 20 14.72 31.13 11.44
CA PHE A 20 15.00 30.65 12.79
C PHE A 20 16.13 29.63 12.82
N TYR A 21 16.15 28.70 11.87
CA TYR A 21 17.23 27.72 11.75
C TYR A 21 18.57 28.39 11.40
N LYS A 22 18.59 29.38 10.50
CA LYS A 22 19.82 30.16 10.21
C LYS A 22 20.36 30.84 11.48
N LEU A 23 19.47 31.44 12.26
CA LEU A 23 19.82 32.03 13.56
C LEU A 23 20.33 30.98 14.55
N ALA A 24 19.69 29.81 14.60
CA ALA A 24 20.09 28.69 15.46
C ALA A 24 21.51 28.19 15.14
N VAL A 25 21.83 28.02 13.86
CA VAL A 25 23.17 27.64 13.39
C VAL A 25 24.21 28.70 13.78
N SER A 26 23.92 29.98 13.53
CA SER A 26 24.80 31.09 13.92
C SER A 26 25.00 31.15 15.45
N PHE A 27 23.92 30.93 16.21
CA PHE A 27 23.95 30.95 17.67
C PHE A 27 24.82 29.82 18.21
N TYR A 28 24.67 28.60 17.69
CA TYR A 28 25.52 27.47 18.04
C TYR A 28 27.00 27.74 17.73
N GLN A 29 27.30 28.24 16.52
CA GLN A 29 28.66 28.59 16.10
C GLN A 29 29.31 29.66 16.99
N SER A 30 28.51 30.57 17.56
CA SER A 30 28.99 31.59 18.51
C SER A 30 29.21 31.07 19.94
N GLY A 31 29.12 29.77 20.19
CA GLY A 31 29.26 29.17 21.52
C GLY A 31 28.00 29.28 22.38
N GLY A 32 26.83 29.34 21.73
CA GLY A 32 25.54 29.38 22.38
C GLY A 32 25.31 28.20 23.34
N LYS A 33 24.62 28.47 24.45
CA LYS A 33 24.31 27.45 25.46
C LYS A 33 23.00 26.72 25.13
N PRO A 34 22.79 25.49 25.62
CA PRO A 34 21.49 24.81 25.54
C PRO A 34 20.35 25.62 26.17
N ALA A 35 19.10 25.23 25.89
CA ALA A 35 17.91 25.87 26.44
C ALA A 35 17.85 25.69 27.97
N GLY A 36 17.57 26.78 28.70
CA GLY A 36 17.36 26.74 30.15
C GLY A 36 15.97 26.19 30.52
N ARG A 37 15.84 25.62 31.73
CA ARG A 37 14.56 25.05 32.22
C ARG A 37 13.41 26.06 32.25
N GLU A 38 13.69 27.30 32.65
CA GLU A 38 12.68 28.37 32.67
C GLU A 38 12.23 28.75 31.26
N GLU A 39 13.15 28.78 30.30
CA GLU A 39 12.84 29.09 28.90
C GLU A 39 11.95 28.02 28.26
N ILE A 40 12.19 26.75 28.57
CA ILE A 40 11.38 25.62 28.12
C ILE A 40 9.98 25.69 28.73
N ARG A 41 9.89 25.99 30.03
CA ARG A 41 8.61 26.09 30.76
C ARG A 41 7.71 27.20 30.22
N GLU A 42 8.29 28.31 29.80
CA GLU A 42 7.52 29.41 29.19
C GLU A 42 6.94 29.07 27.80
N LEU A 43 7.52 28.09 27.12
CA LEU A 43 7.04 27.57 25.83
C LEU A 43 6.14 26.35 26.01
N GLU A 44 5.90 25.92 27.25
CA GLU A 44 5.00 24.82 27.57
C GLU A 44 3.56 25.18 27.19
N GLY A 45 2.82 24.18 26.72
CA GLY A 45 1.41 24.30 26.36
C GLY A 45 0.79 22.93 26.11
N PRO A 46 -0.54 22.82 26.23
CA PRO A 46 -1.23 21.54 26.14
C PRO A 46 -1.33 21.03 24.70
N GLY A 47 -1.26 21.92 23.71
CA GLY A 47 -1.53 21.63 22.30
C GLY A 47 -0.37 20.95 21.56
N PRO A 48 -0.64 20.23 20.46
CA PRO A 48 0.39 19.67 19.58
C PRO A 48 1.36 20.74 19.03
N ILE A 49 0.85 21.91 18.65
CA ILE A 49 1.65 23.04 18.14
C ILE A 49 2.56 23.61 19.23
N ASP A 50 2.09 23.73 20.47
CA ASP A 50 2.93 24.19 21.58
C ASP A 50 4.12 23.25 21.82
N LYS A 51 3.85 21.94 21.80
CA LYS A 51 4.88 20.90 21.94
C LYS A 51 5.86 20.90 20.77
N PHE A 52 5.38 21.20 19.56
CA PHE A 52 6.24 21.39 18.39
C PHE A 52 7.16 22.59 18.55
N VAL A 53 6.60 23.77 18.81
CA VAL A 53 7.35 25.02 18.99
C VAL A 53 8.38 24.92 20.12
N GLN A 54 8.02 24.29 21.24
CA GLN A 54 8.94 24.04 22.34
C GLN A 54 10.09 23.13 21.90
N ALA A 55 9.79 22.03 21.20
CA ALA A 55 10.82 21.09 20.74
C ALA A 55 11.73 21.71 19.66
N GLU A 56 11.17 22.52 18.76
CA GLU A 56 11.92 23.28 17.76
C GLU A 56 12.87 24.27 18.45
N TYR A 57 12.40 25.01 19.46
CA TYR A 57 13.25 25.91 20.25
C TYR A 57 14.37 25.15 20.97
N VAL A 58 14.06 24.03 21.61
CA VAL A 58 15.06 23.20 22.30
C VAL A 58 16.13 22.70 21.33
N TRP A 59 15.74 22.21 20.15
CA TRP A 59 16.69 21.76 19.15
C TRP A 59 17.48 22.93 18.53
N ALA A 60 16.85 24.07 18.28
CA ALA A 60 17.53 25.28 17.79
C ALA A 60 18.63 25.79 18.75
N ARG A 61 18.53 25.46 20.04
CA ARG A 61 19.54 25.79 21.04
C ARG A 61 20.73 24.83 21.05
N ASP A 62 20.62 23.68 20.42
CA ASP A 62 21.68 22.67 20.27
C ASP A 62 21.45 21.85 18.99
N VAL A 63 21.76 22.45 17.84
CA VAL A 63 21.40 21.93 16.51
C VAL A 63 22.10 20.62 16.16
N LEU A 64 23.14 20.22 16.89
CA LEU A 64 23.84 18.93 16.69
C LEU A 64 23.27 17.79 17.55
N ASN A 65 22.36 18.10 18.47
CA ASN A 65 21.76 17.11 19.36
C ASN A 65 20.67 16.30 18.65
N MET A 66 20.98 15.05 18.36
CA MET A 66 20.09 14.15 17.62
C MET A 66 18.82 13.79 18.39
N ASP A 67 18.88 13.67 19.71
CA ASP A 67 17.70 13.35 20.51
C ASP A 67 16.72 14.53 20.52
N ALA A 68 17.23 15.76 20.60
CA ALA A 68 16.42 16.96 20.43
C ALA A 68 15.83 17.06 19.01
N ALA A 69 16.61 16.73 17.98
CA ALA A 69 16.14 16.70 16.59
C ALA A 69 15.01 15.68 16.38
N PHE A 70 15.16 14.47 16.91
CA PHE A 70 14.11 13.45 16.84
C PHE A 70 12.87 13.85 17.61
N LYS A 71 13.02 14.50 18.77
CA LYS A 71 11.88 15.00 19.52
C LYS A 71 11.12 16.06 18.75
N MET A 72 11.84 16.96 18.09
CA MET A 72 11.29 18.01 17.24
C MET A 72 10.52 17.42 16.05
N LEU A 73 11.08 16.44 15.33
CA LEU A 73 10.36 15.76 14.24
C LEU A 73 9.11 15.01 14.72
N GLU A 74 9.20 14.35 15.88
CA GLU A 74 8.07 13.64 16.47
C GLU A 74 6.90 14.59 16.79
N THR A 75 7.20 15.76 17.38
CA THR A 75 6.19 16.76 17.71
C THR A 75 5.69 17.49 16.47
N ALA A 76 6.54 17.74 15.47
CA ALA A 76 6.16 18.28 14.17
C ALA A 76 5.10 17.40 13.48
N ALA A 77 5.33 16.09 13.42
CA ALA A 77 4.37 15.13 12.86
C ALA A 77 3.02 15.16 13.61
N LYS A 78 3.05 15.12 14.95
CA LYS A 78 1.83 15.20 15.78
C LYS A 78 1.08 16.52 15.63
N ALA A 79 1.79 17.57 15.24
CA ALA A 79 1.24 18.89 14.99
C ALA A 79 0.82 19.12 13.52
N GLY A 80 0.93 18.10 12.66
CA GLY A 80 0.59 18.20 11.23
C GLY A 80 1.57 19.03 10.41
N GLN A 81 2.78 19.30 10.92
CA GLN A 81 3.79 20.15 10.29
C GLN A 81 4.62 19.40 9.24
N VAL A 82 3.93 18.85 8.24
CA VAL A 82 4.51 18.03 7.17
C VAL A 82 5.46 18.83 6.29
N GLU A 83 5.09 20.07 5.92
CA GLU A 83 5.92 20.94 5.07
C GLU A 83 7.27 21.28 5.73
N PHE A 84 7.23 21.70 7.00
CA PHE A 84 8.43 21.91 7.81
C PHE A 84 9.25 20.63 7.96
N GLY A 85 8.59 19.50 8.25
CA GLY A 85 9.25 18.20 8.41
C GLY A 85 9.97 17.75 7.15
N GLY A 86 9.35 17.92 5.98
CA GLY A 86 9.98 17.65 4.68
C GLY A 86 11.17 18.56 4.39
N TRP A 87 11.09 19.83 4.75
CA TRP A 87 12.20 20.78 4.56
C TRP A 87 13.42 20.50 5.45
N ILE A 88 13.20 20.09 6.70
CA ILE A 88 14.28 19.84 7.67
C ILE A 88 14.87 18.42 7.55
N ALA A 89 14.12 17.46 7.00
CA ALA A 89 14.52 16.06 6.90
C ALA A 89 15.88 15.82 6.21
N PRO A 90 16.22 16.45 5.05
CA PRO A 90 17.53 16.27 4.43
C PRO A 90 18.69 16.68 5.34
N LYS A 91 18.52 17.78 6.11
CA LYS A 91 19.56 18.30 7.02
C LYS A 91 19.77 17.37 8.21
N LEU A 92 18.68 16.80 8.73
CA LEU A 92 18.75 15.84 9.82
C LEU A 92 19.32 14.50 9.38
N LEU A 93 19.04 14.06 8.16
CA LEU A 93 19.67 12.88 7.58
C LEU A 93 21.19 13.05 7.47
N ASP A 94 21.65 14.22 7.00
CA ASP A 94 23.09 14.52 6.94
C ASP A 94 23.74 14.60 8.34
N LEU A 95 23.03 15.15 9.33
CA LEU A 95 23.48 15.16 10.72
C LEU A 95 23.57 13.74 11.29
N LEU A 96 22.61 12.88 10.94
CA LEU A 96 22.56 11.49 11.39
C LEU A 96 23.72 10.66 10.84
N ARG A 97 24.06 10.84 9.54
CA ARG A 97 25.24 10.25 8.90
C ARG A 97 26.57 10.69 9.51
N LYS A 98 26.59 11.84 10.20
CA LYS A 98 27.78 12.39 10.88
C LYS A 98 27.90 11.97 12.34
N GLN A 99 26.91 11.24 12.89
CA GLN A 99 26.98 10.74 14.26
C GLN A 99 28.07 9.69 14.41
N LYS A 100 28.81 9.73 15.52
CA LYS A 100 29.91 8.78 15.81
C LYS A 100 29.44 7.33 15.97
N LYS A 101 28.19 7.12 16.39
CA LYS A 101 27.58 5.80 16.56
C LYS A 101 26.24 5.77 15.85
N GLN A 102 26.14 4.96 14.81
CA GLN A 102 24.95 4.80 13.98
C GLN A 102 24.42 3.38 14.18
N SER A 103 23.51 3.20 15.14
CA SER A 103 22.89 1.89 15.39
C SER A 103 21.72 1.66 14.45
N LYS A 104 21.42 0.39 14.16
CA LYS A 104 20.20 -0.03 13.45
C LYS A 104 18.94 0.59 14.06
N SER A 105 18.84 0.60 15.40
CA SER A 105 17.71 1.20 16.12
C SER A 105 17.57 2.71 15.86
N MET A 106 18.68 3.41 15.66
CA MET A 106 18.69 4.84 15.37
C MET A 106 18.17 5.12 13.95
N TRP A 107 18.60 4.31 12.97
CA TRP A 107 18.09 4.38 11.60
C TRP A 107 16.61 4.03 11.48
N LEU A 108 16.15 3.00 12.19
CA LEU A 108 14.73 2.65 12.25
C LEU A 108 13.87 3.74 12.89
N LYS A 109 14.37 4.38 13.96
CA LYS A 109 13.70 5.52 14.57
C LYS A 109 13.60 6.69 13.58
N ALA A 110 14.68 7.00 12.87
CA ALA A 110 14.69 8.05 11.85
C ALA A 110 13.74 7.75 10.68
N LYS A 111 13.71 6.50 10.18
CA LYS A 111 12.73 6.03 9.17
C LYS A 111 11.31 6.36 9.57
N THR A 112 10.89 5.96 10.78
CA THR A 112 9.53 6.20 11.27
C THR A 112 9.23 7.69 11.37
N LEU A 113 10.17 8.49 11.89
CA LEU A 113 9.99 9.94 12.02
C LEU A 113 9.86 10.64 10.66
N PHE A 114 10.72 10.30 9.69
CA PHE A 114 10.65 10.84 8.33
C PHE A 114 9.37 10.42 7.61
N THR A 115 8.92 9.17 7.80
CA THR A 115 7.65 8.69 7.23
C THR A 115 6.46 9.50 7.75
N ASN A 116 6.45 9.83 9.05
CA ASN A 116 5.36 10.57 9.70
C ASN A 116 5.28 12.04 9.27
N VAL A 117 6.36 12.60 8.70
CA VAL A 117 6.36 13.94 8.07
C VAL A 117 6.43 13.85 6.55
N GLU A 118 6.11 12.67 5.99
CA GLU A 118 6.06 12.40 4.55
C GLU A 118 7.37 12.68 3.79
N ALA A 119 8.50 12.70 4.50
CA ALA A 119 9.84 12.79 3.95
C ALA A 119 10.29 11.40 3.47
N TYR A 120 9.60 10.86 2.47
CA TYR A 120 9.75 9.46 2.05
C TYR A 120 11.13 9.15 1.45
N ALA A 121 11.78 10.13 0.81
CA ALA A 121 13.13 9.97 0.26
C ALA A 121 14.16 9.74 1.38
N GLU A 122 14.05 10.52 2.46
CA GLU A 122 14.90 10.42 3.64
C GLU A 122 14.57 9.18 4.46
N ALA A 123 13.29 8.81 4.56
CA ALA A 123 12.87 7.55 5.18
C ALA A 123 13.47 6.33 4.45
N PHE A 124 13.47 6.36 3.10
CA PHE A 124 14.08 5.33 2.28
C PHE A 124 15.59 5.24 2.51
N ALA A 125 16.29 6.38 2.50
CA ALA A 125 17.72 6.43 2.79
C ALA A 125 18.06 5.84 4.17
N CYS A 126 17.21 6.05 5.19
CA CYS A 126 17.38 5.42 6.51
C CYS A 126 17.27 3.89 6.46
N VAL A 127 16.39 3.33 5.62
CA VAL A 127 16.28 1.87 5.44
C VAL A 127 17.52 1.32 4.74
N GLU A 128 18.04 2.00 3.71
CA GLU A 128 19.29 1.60 3.05
C GLU A 128 20.46 1.53 4.04
N GLU A 129 20.61 2.53 4.91
CA GLU A 129 21.65 2.51 5.95
C GLU A 129 21.38 1.43 7.01
N ALA A 130 20.12 1.20 7.40
CA ALA A 130 19.77 0.14 8.35
C ALA A 130 20.14 -1.26 7.81
N VAL A 131 19.91 -1.50 6.51
CA VAL A 131 20.29 -2.76 5.83
C VAL A 131 21.80 -2.92 5.79
N ARG A 132 22.57 -1.85 5.59
CA ARG A 132 24.04 -1.91 5.66
C ARG A 132 24.55 -2.28 7.05
N VAL A 133 23.86 -1.83 8.10
CA VAL A 133 24.22 -2.14 9.50
C VAL A 133 23.86 -3.58 9.88
N ASP A 134 22.72 -4.10 9.40
CA ASP A 134 22.29 -5.48 9.63
C ASP A 134 21.59 -6.07 8.38
N PRO A 135 22.35 -6.74 7.50
CA PRO A 135 21.82 -7.30 6.26
C PRO A 135 20.89 -8.50 6.43
N THR A 136 20.78 -9.07 7.64
CA THR A 136 20.03 -10.32 7.88
C THR A 136 18.57 -10.11 8.23
N ASP A 137 18.15 -8.85 8.40
CA ASP A 137 16.78 -8.52 8.81
C ASP A 137 15.80 -8.49 7.63
N THR A 138 15.00 -9.55 7.53
CA THR A 138 13.93 -9.70 6.54
C THR A 138 12.86 -8.60 6.60
N GLN A 139 12.66 -7.94 7.75
CA GLN A 139 11.68 -6.86 7.91
C GLN A 139 12.09 -5.60 7.15
N LEU A 140 13.40 -5.34 7.02
CA LEU A 140 13.92 -4.19 6.27
C LEU A 140 13.63 -4.29 4.76
N SER A 141 13.54 -5.52 4.22
CA SER A 141 13.19 -5.75 2.82
C SER A 141 11.72 -5.41 2.50
N ALA A 142 10.81 -5.66 3.43
CA ALA A 142 9.41 -5.27 3.31
C ALA A 142 9.24 -3.75 3.40
N ASP A 143 9.92 -3.13 4.37
CA ASP A 143 9.94 -1.67 4.55
C ASP A 143 10.47 -0.93 3.31
N LEU A 144 11.51 -1.49 2.65
CA LEU A 144 12.08 -0.93 1.43
C LEU A 144 11.05 -0.89 0.30
N LYS A 145 10.28 -1.97 0.10
CA LYS A 145 9.24 -2.05 -0.94
C LYS A 145 8.11 -1.05 -0.71
N GLU A 146 7.64 -0.94 0.53
CA GLU A 146 6.56 0.00 0.89
C GLU A 146 6.99 1.46 0.69
N LEU A 147 8.18 1.84 1.18
CA LEU A 147 8.67 3.21 1.03
C LEU A 147 9.03 3.55 -0.41
N THR A 148 9.52 2.59 -1.21
CA THR A 148 9.74 2.79 -2.65
C THR A 148 8.43 3.11 -3.37
N ALA A 149 7.35 2.41 -3.05
CA ALA A 149 6.03 2.66 -3.63
C ALA A 149 5.51 4.07 -3.25
N ARG A 150 5.61 4.45 -1.97
CA ARG A 150 5.19 5.79 -1.51
C ARG A 150 6.04 6.92 -2.10
N HIS A 151 7.34 6.71 -2.23
CA HIS A 151 8.25 7.66 -2.88
C HIS A 151 7.89 7.87 -4.36
N ALA A 152 7.58 6.78 -5.09
CA ALA A 152 7.13 6.86 -6.49
C ALA A 152 5.80 7.61 -6.64
N LEU A 153 4.87 7.46 -5.69
CA LEU A 153 3.60 8.20 -5.68
C LEU A 153 3.80 9.70 -5.45
N LYS A 154 4.70 10.10 -4.53
CA LYS A 154 5.00 11.51 -4.25
C LYS A 154 5.75 12.21 -5.39
N GLN A 155 6.66 11.52 -6.07
CA GLN A 155 7.31 12.04 -7.28
C GLN A 155 6.34 12.11 -8.49
N GLY A 156 5.25 11.34 -8.48
CA GLY A 156 4.22 11.31 -9.52
C GLY A 156 3.23 12.48 -9.54
N GLY A 157 3.36 13.47 -8.64
CA GLY A 157 2.80 14.81 -8.86
C GLY A 157 1.30 15.04 -8.63
N TYR A 158 0.68 14.45 -7.60
CA TYR A 158 -0.73 14.74 -7.26
C TYR A 158 -0.98 15.83 -6.20
N ASP A 159 0.06 16.42 -5.59
CA ASP A 159 -0.12 17.43 -4.52
C ASP A 159 -0.10 18.90 -4.99
N LYS A 160 -0.12 19.16 -6.30
CA LYS A 160 -0.27 20.54 -6.84
C LYS A 160 -1.67 20.77 -7.39
N ALA A 161 -2.66 20.64 -6.52
CA ALA A 161 -4.04 21.00 -6.85
C ALA A 161 -4.78 21.64 -5.69
N THR A 162 -4.21 22.64 -5.02
CA THR A 162 -4.99 23.66 -4.29
C THR A 162 -4.17 24.92 -4.07
N GLY A 163 -4.40 25.93 -4.91
CA GLY A 163 -3.93 27.29 -4.67
C GLY A 163 -4.87 28.29 -5.30
N GLY A 164 -5.70 28.95 -4.48
CA GLY A 164 -6.32 30.24 -4.83
C GLY A 164 -5.47 31.35 -4.21
N GLY A 165 -4.71 32.12 -5.00
CA GLY A 165 -5.08 33.47 -5.46
C GLY A 165 -4.12 34.50 -4.84
N GLY A 166 -3.46 35.44 -5.52
CA GLY A 166 -3.40 35.80 -6.93
C GLY A 166 -2.31 36.85 -7.17
N ASN A 167 -2.18 37.27 -8.44
CA ASN A 167 -1.46 38.44 -8.98
C ASN A 167 0.07 38.56 -8.82
N PHE A 168 0.79 38.03 -9.81
CA PHE A 168 1.91 38.75 -10.44
C PHE A 168 1.87 38.54 -11.96
N THR A 169 0.94 39.24 -12.60
CA THR A 169 0.76 39.32 -14.05
C THR A 169 1.91 40.11 -14.69
N SER A 170 3.07 39.46 -14.87
CA SER A 170 4.07 39.88 -15.88
C SER A 170 5.26 38.92 -16.07
N MET A 171 5.36 37.80 -15.32
CA MET A 171 6.51 36.87 -15.47
C MET A 171 6.11 35.41 -15.71
N VAL A 172 4.90 35.16 -16.22
CA VAL A 172 4.34 33.81 -16.48
C VAL A 172 4.00 33.61 -17.95
N LYS A 173 4.90 33.99 -18.87
CA LYS A 173 4.74 33.62 -20.29
C LYS A 173 5.82 32.71 -20.87
N ASP A 174 6.84 32.34 -20.09
CA ASP A 174 7.86 31.37 -20.54
C ASP A 174 8.22 30.26 -19.52
N SER A 175 7.80 30.33 -18.25
CA SER A 175 8.17 29.28 -17.28
C SER A 175 7.50 27.93 -17.56
N GLY A 176 6.28 27.94 -18.10
CA GLY A 176 5.58 26.70 -18.47
C GLY A 176 6.25 25.97 -19.63
N LYS A 177 6.78 26.71 -20.62
CA LYS A 177 7.55 26.13 -21.73
C LYS A 177 8.92 25.63 -21.27
N GLN A 178 9.63 26.38 -20.42
CA GLN A 178 10.93 25.94 -19.88
C GLN A 178 10.80 24.74 -18.93
N GLN A 179 9.76 24.68 -18.10
CA GLN A 179 9.49 23.51 -17.24
C GLN A 179 9.10 22.29 -18.07
N GLN A 180 8.21 22.44 -19.05
CA GLN A 180 7.88 21.34 -19.98
C GLN A 180 9.10 20.86 -20.77
N LEU A 181 9.99 21.76 -21.21
CA LEU A 181 11.22 21.39 -21.91
C LEU A 181 12.21 20.69 -20.99
N GLN A 182 12.33 21.09 -19.72
CA GLN A 182 13.17 20.41 -18.73
C GLN A 182 12.60 19.05 -18.32
N GLU A 183 11.29 18.94 -18.12
CA GLU A 183 10.60 17.67 -17.85
C GLU A 183 10.73 16.71 -19.04
N GLN A 184 10.52 17.19 -20.27
CA GLN A 184 10.73 16.41 -21.49
C GLN A 184 12.20 15.96 -21.64
N ASN A 185 13.16 16.85 -21.36
CA ASN A 185 14.59 16.49 -21.42
C ASN A 185 15.00 15.51 -20.30
N GLN A 186 14.43 15.61 -19.10
CA GLN A 186 14.69 14.67 -18.01
C GLN A 186 14.06 13.29 -18.28
N ILE A 187 12.84 13.26 -18.80
CA ILE A 187 12.17 12.02 -19.24
C ILE A 187 12.98 11.39 -20.37
N ALA A 188 13.37 12.16 -21.38
CA ALA A 188 14.21 11.67 -22.48
C ALA A 188 15.57 11.14 -22.01
N ALA A 189 16.23 11.84 -21.07
CA ALA A 189 17.51 11.38 -20.50
C ALA A 189 17.34 10.09 -19.65
N SER A 190 16.22 9.94 -18.96
CA SER A 190 15.86 8.72 -18.23
C SER A 190 15.60 7.56 -19.20
N GLU A 191 14.81 7.78 -20.25
CA GLU A 191 14.53 6.79 -21.29
C GLU A 191 15.80 6.37 -22.03
N GLU A 192 16.70 7.29 -22.37
CA GLU A 192 17.98 6.98 -23.01
C GLU A 192 18.91 6.17 -22.07
N THR A 193 18.83 6.42 -20.77
CA THR A 193 19.60 5.66 -19.77
C THR A 193 19.04 4.24 -19.61
N GLU A 194 17.72 4.09 -19.57
CA GLU A 194 17.05 2.78 -19.58
C GLU A 194 17.28 2.02 -20.90
N ALA A 195 17.36 2.75 -22.02
CA ALA A 195 17.69 2.21 -23.32
C ALA A 195 19.07 1.54 -23.31
N ARG A 196 20.10 2.30 -22.90
CA ARG A 196 21.48 1.83 -22.79
C ARG A 196 21.64 0.66 -21.81
N ASN A 197 20.92 0.68 -20.69
CA ASN A 197 20.99 -0.41 -19.70
C ASN A 197 20.49 -1.74 -20.26
N VAL A 198 19.43 -1.73 -21.07
CA VAL A 198 18.93 -2.94 -21.73
C VAL A 198 19.90 -3.42 -22.80
N GLU A 199 20.46 -2.52 -23.62
CA GLU A 199 21.44 -2.92 -24.63
C GLU A 199 22.68 -3.57 -24.01
N ARG A 200 23.16 -3.04 -22.87
CA ARG A 200 24.23 -3.71 -22.11
C ARG A 200 23.81 -5.08 -21.60
N ALA A 201 22.60 -5.19 -21.03
CA ALA A 201 22.10 -6.48 -20.55
C ALA A 201 21.89 -7.50 -21.68
N ARG A 202 21.52 -7.03 -22.88
CA ARG A 202 21.41 -7.83 -24.10
C ARG A 202 22.78 -8.37 -24.51
N ALA A 203 23.79 -7.50 -24.59
CA ALA A 203 25.15 -7.93 -24.89
C ALA A 203 25.71 -8.93 -23.86
N GLU A 204 25.41 -8.74 -22.57
CA GLU A 204 25.77 -9.69 -21.51
C GLU A 204 25.08 -11.06 -21.69
N TYR A 205 23.79 -11.06 -22.06
CA TYR A 205 23.03 -12.27 -22.34
C TYR A 205 23.53 -12.99 -23.60
N GLU A 206 23.84 -12.25 -24.67
CA GLU A 206 24.42 -12.82 -25.90
C GLU A 206 25.80 -13.43 -25.66
N ALA A 207 26.63 -12.79 -24.84
CA ALA A 207 27.94 -13.31 -24.45
C ALA A 207 27.84 -14.55 -23.53
N ASN A 208 26.84 -14.58 -22.65
CA ASN A 208 26.65 -15.65 -21.66
C ASN A 208 25.19 -16.16 -21.61
N PRO A 209 24.70 -16.82 -22.67
CA PRO A 209 23.28 -17.15 -22.80
C PRO A 209 22.80 -18.28 -21.86
N MET A 210 23.73 -18.93 -21.16
CA MET A 210 23.49 -19.95 -20.14
C MET A 210 23.63 -19.39 -18.72
N SER A 211 23.92 -18.09 -18.53
CA SER A 211 23.99 -17.48 -17.20
C SER A 211 22.58 -17.16 -16.69
N PRO A 212 22.16 -17.74 -15.55
CA PRO A 212 20.87 -17.41 -14.94
C PRO A 212 20.75 -15.92 -14.59
N GLU A 213 21.84 -15.29 -14.18
CA GLU A 213 21.87 -13.88 -13.82
C GLU A 213 21.71 -12.98 -15.04
N ALA A 214 22.31 -13.33 -16.19
CA ALA A 214 22.14 -12.57 -17.43
C ALA A 214 20.70 -12.64 -17.95
N ILE A 215 20.09 -13.83 -17.93
CA ILE A 215 18.66 -14.03 -18.25
C ILE A 215 17.78 -13.18 -17.33
N GLN A 216 18.03 -13.25 -16.01
CA GLN A 216 17.24 -12.51 -15.03
C GLN A 216 17.37 -10.99 -15.21
N ARG A 217 18.59 -10.48 -15.44
CA ARG A 217 18.84 -9.05 -15.66
C ARG A 217 18.12 -8.54 -16.91
N LEU A 218 18.31 -9.21 -18.05
CA LEU A 218 17.69 -8.79 -19.31
C LEU A 218 16.16 -8.84 -19.22
N GLY A 219 15.59 -9.96 -18.77
CA GLY A 219 14.14 -10.11 -18.66
C GLY A 219 13.51 -9.10 -17.68
N THR A 220 14.18 -8.79 -16.56
CA THR A 220 13.69 -7.78 -15.60
C THR A 220 13.67 -6.37 -16.20
N LEU A 221 14.73 -5.98 -16.91
CA LEU A 221 14.81 -4.66 -17.53
C LEU A 221 13.82 -4.50 -18.68
N LEU A 222 13.65 -5.55 -19.50
CA LEU A 222 12.65 -5.58 -20.57
C LEU A 222 11.22 -5.51 -20.02
N ARG A 223 10.92 -6.19 -18.91
CA ARG A 223 9.62 -6.11 -18.23
C ARG A 223 9.34 -4.71 -17.68
N ARG A 224 10.37 -4.03 -17.15
CA ARG A 224 10.23 -2.66 -16.59
C ARG A 224 9.80 -1.63 -17.64
N ARG A 225 10.16 -1.82 -18.91
CA ARG A 225 9.74 -0.93 -20.01
C ARG A 225 8.24 -0.95 -20.28
N ALA A 226 7.53 -2.01 -19.87
CA ALA A 226 6.07 -2.14 -19.97
C ALA A 226 5.48 -1.88 -21.38
N THR A 227 6.25 -2.11 -22.45
CA THR A 227 5.77 -2.12 -23.84
C THR A 227 5.43 -3.54 -24.26
N GLU A 228 4.52 -3.70 -25.23
CA GLU A 228 4.13 -5.04 -25.69
C GLU A 228 5.32 -5.79 -26.32
N GLU A 229 6.15 -5.10 -27.10
CA GLU A 229 7.34 -5.68 -27.71
C GLU A 229 8.35 -6.12 -26.64
N SER A 230 8.66 -5.25 -25.67
CA SER A 230 9.65 -5.56 -24.64
C SER A 230 9.19 -6.69 -23.72
N GLU A 231 7.91 -6.76 -23.40
CA GLU A 231 7.37 -7.84 -22.58
C GLU A 231 7.34 -9.18 -23.33
N ASN A 232 6.98 -9.18 -24.62
CA ASN A 232 7.04 -10.39 -25.43
C ASN A 232 8.48 -10.89 -25.57
N GLU A 233 9.44 -9.97 -25.69
CA GLU A 233 10.85 -10.30 -25.67
C GLU A 233 11.28 -10.86 -24.30
N ALA A 234 10.91 -10.21 -23.19
CA ALA A 234 11.20 -10.69 -21.84
C ALA A 234 10.65 -12.10 -21.62
N HIS A 235 9.42 -12.36 -22.07
CA HIS A 235 8.80 -13.67 -22.03
C HIS A 235 9.62 -14.71 -22.80
N ALA A 236 10.07 -14.40 -24.02
CA ALA A 236 10.90 -15.29 -24.82
C ALA A 236 12.26 -15.58 -24.15
N VAL A 237 12.91 -14.55 -23.59
CA VAL A 237 14.17 -14.68 -22.84
C VAL A 237 13.99 -15.62 -21.64
N PHE A 238 12.92 -15.45 -20.86
CA PHE A 238 12.64 -16.31 -19.71
C PHE A 238 12.28 -17.73 -20.12
N MET A 239 11.44 -17.94 -21.13
CA MET A 239 11.09 -19.29 -21.62
C MET A 239 12.31 -20.03 -22.17
N THR A 240 13.15 -19.34 -22.96
CA THR A 240 14.42 -19.90 -23.44
C THR A 240 15.34 -20.26 -22.27
N GLY A 241 15.39 -19.41 -21.24
CA GLY A 241 16.13 -19.68 -20.00
C GLY A 241 15.60 -20.93 -19.28
N PHE A 242 14.29 -21.09 -19.18
CA PHE A 242 13.66 -22.28 -18.61
C PHE A 242 13.99 -23.53 -19.41
N GLU A 243 13.84 -23.51 -20.73
CA GLU A 243 14.14 -24.66 -21.61
C GLU A 243 15.60 -25.12 -21.51
N ARG A 244 16.53 -24.17 -21.37
CA ARG A 244 17.97 -24.46 -21.33
C ARG A 244 18.47 -24.87 -19.95
N LEU A 245 17.94 -24.26 -18.89
CA LEU A 245 18.45 -24.42 -17.52
C LEU A 245 17.55 -25.29 -16.64
N ASN A 246 16.32 -25.55 -17.08
CA ASN A 246 15.28 -26.26 -16.33
C ASN A 246 14.98 -25.63 -14.95
N GLU A 247 15.20 -24.32 -14.82
CA GLU A 247 14.94 -23.57 -13.59
C GLU A 247 13.52 -22.99 -13.59
N TYR A 248 12.63 -23.56 -12.79
CA TYR A 248 11.19 -23.22 -12.77
C TYR A 248 10.89 -21.71 -12.57
N ARG A 249 11.75 -20.98 -11.85
CA ARG A 249 11.60 -19.52 -11.65
C ARG A 249 11.48 -18.73 -12.95
N PHE A 250 12.13 -19.17 -14.03
CA PHE A 250 12.04 -18.48 -15.32
C PHE A 250 10.68 -18.69 -15.98
N LYS A 251 10.12 -19.91 -15.87
CA LYS A 251 8.74 -20.15 -16.31
C LYS A 251 7.74 -19.31 -15.52
N MET A 252 7.92 -19.19 -14.20
CA MET A 252 7.11 -18.28 -13.37
C MET A 252 7.18 -16.83 -13.85
N PHE A 253 8.38 -16.31 -14.14
CA PHE A 253 8.52 -14.93 -14.63
C PHE A 253 7.89 -14.72 -16.01
N ALA A 254 7.94 -15.72 -16.89
CA ALA A 254 7.22 -15.69 -18.16
C ALA A 254 5.69 -15.66 -17.97
N GLY A 255 5.15 -16.50 -17.08
CA GLY A 255 3.73 -16.51 -16.72
C GLY A 255 3.25 -15.18 -16.13
N GLU A 256 4.02 -14.57 -15.22
CA GLU A 256 3.74 -13.25 -14.66
C GLU A 256 3.56 -12.17 -15.74
N ILE A 257 4.34 -12.23 -16.83
CA ILE A 257 4.21 -11.30 -17.95
C ILE A 257 2.86 -11.48 -18.66
N ARG A 258 2.48 -12.72 -18.96
CA ARG A 258 1.18 -13.02 -19.62
C ARG A 258 0.00 -12.59 -18.77
N VAL A 259 0.06 -12.84 -17.46
CA VAL A 259 -0.95 -12.38 -16.51
C VAL A 259 -1.05 -10.86 -16.50
N SER A 260 0.09 -10.14 -16.49
CA SER A 260 0.11 -8.67 -16.51
C SER A 260 -0.49 -8.10 -17.80
N GLN A 261 -0.15 -8.67 -18.97
CA GLN A 261 -0.75 -8.32 -20.26
C GLN A 261 -2.27 -8.50 -20.24
N MET A 262 -2.74 -9.64 -19.74
CA MET A 262 -4.18 -9.93 -19.66
C MET A 262 -4.89 -9.00 -18.68
N ARG A 263 -4.30 -8.69 -17.52
CA ARG A 263 -4.85 -7.71 -16.56
C ARG A 263 -5.04 -6.34 -17.18
N ARG A 264 -4.11 -5.87 -18.03
CA ARG A 264 -4.26 -4.60 -18.75
C ARG A 264 -5.40 -4.65 -19.78
N ARG A 265 -5.60 -5.77 -20.47
CA ARG A 265 -6.74 -5.98 -21.38
C ARG A 265 -8.07 -5.95 -20.62
N VAL A 266 -8.17 -6.67 -19.49
CA VAL A 266 -9.35 -6.67 -18.61
C VAL A 266 -9.63 -5.26 -18.09
N SER A 267 -8.62 -4.54 -17.60
CA SER A 267 -8.78 -3.16 -17.11
C SER A 267 -9.28 -2.22 -18.21
N SER A 268 -8.80 -2.37 -19.44
CA SER A 268 -9.27 -1.57 -20.58
C SER A 268 -10.73 -1.88 -20.93
N ALA A 269 -11.12 -3.16 -20.90
CA ALA A 269 -12.51 -3.57 -21.11
C ALA A 269 -13.44 -3.09 -19.98
N GLN A 270 -12.99 -3.12 -18.73
CA GLN A 270 -13.73 -2.57 -17.59
C GLN A 270 -13.99 -1.07 -17.74
N LYS A 271 -12.99 -0.29 -18.18
CA LYS A 271 -13.17 1.14 -18.47
C LYS A 271 -14.19 1.40 -19.59
N ALA A 272 -14.24 0.52 -20.60
CA ALA A 272 -15.26 0.62 -21.66
C ALA A 272 -16.68 0.37 -21.11
N VAL A 273 -16.84 -0.60 -20.20
CA VAL A 273 -18.12 -0.83 -19.50
C VAL A 273 -18.50 0.35 -18.61
N GLU A 274 -17.55 0.95 -17.89
CA GLU A 274 -17.82 2.13 -17.05
C GLU A 274 -18.22 3.36 -17.86
N ALA A 275 -17.63 3.53 -19.06
CA ALA A 275 -18.00 4.62 -19.97
C ALA A 275 -19.40 4.46 -20.56
N ASN A 276 -19.85 3.22 -20.78
CA ASN A 276 -21.21 2.93 -21.25
C ASN A 276 -21.81 1.69 -20.57
N PRO A 277 -22.41 1.83 -19.37
CA PRO A 277 -22.92 0.69 -18.60
C PRO A 277 -24.08 -0.07 -19.27
N ALA A 278 -24.74 0.54 -20.25
CA ALA A 278 -25.84 -0.07 -21.00
C ALA A 278 -25.36 -0.90 -22.22
N ASP A 279 -24.06 -0.86 -22.54
CA ASP A 279 -23.49 -1.63 -23.64
C ASP A 279 -23.32 -3.10 -23.25
N GLU A 280 -24.24 -3.95 -23.72
CA GLU A 280 -24.19 -5.39 -23.50
C GLU A 280 -22.95 -6.04 -24.13
N ALA A 281 -22.49 -5.57 -25.29
CA ALA A 281 -21.33 -6.15 -25.96
C ALA A 281 -20.05 -5.85 -25.17
N ALA A 282 -19.92 -4.63 -24.63
CA ALA A 282 -18.81 -4.27 -23.75
C ALA A 282 -18.82 -5.12 -22.46
N ARG A 283 -19.99 -5.32 -21.84
CA ARG A 283 -20.14 -6.16 -20.64
C ARG A 283 -19.76 -7.63 -20.91
N SER A 284 -20.27 -8.19 -22.01
CA SER A 284 -19.92 -9.55 -22.43
C SER A 284 -18.43 -9.70 -22.72
N THR A 285 -17.81 -8.71 -23.37
CA THR A 285 -16.37 -8.71 -23.66
C THR A 285 -15.55 -8.66 -22.37
N HIS A 286 -15.90 -7.78 -21.44
CA HIS A 286 -15.23 -7.71 -20.14
C HIS A 286 -15.39 -9.01 -19.35
N ALA A 287 -16.59 -9.61 -19.32
CA ALA A 287 -16.82 -10.89 -18.65
C ALA A 287 -15.99 -12.03 -19.26
N ALA A 288 -15.91 -12.10 -20.60
CA ALA A 288 -15.09 -13.09 -21.30
C ALA A 288 -13.60 -12.92 -20.97
N LEU A 289 -13.06 -11.71 -21.07
CA LEU A 289 -11.66 -11.42 -20.74
C LEU A 289 -11.35 -11.67 -19.26
N ARG A 290 -12.29 -11.37 -18.35
CA ARG A 290 -12.14 -11.67 -16.93
C ARG A 290 -12.04 -13.18 -16.69
N ARG A 291 -12.88 -13.97 -17.38
CA ARG A 291 -12.81 -15.44 -17.30
C ARG A 291 -11.48 -15.96 -17.83
N GLU A 292 -11.04 -15.48 -19.01
CA GLU A 292 -9.72 -15.85 -19.58
C GLU A 292 -8.56 -15.51 -18.63
N LEU A 293 -8.62 -14.36 -17.92
CA LEU A 293 -7.63 -13.99 -16.91
C LEU A 293 -7.62 -14.99 -15.75
N LEU A 294 -8.78 -15.33 -15.22
CA LEU A 294 -8.90 -16.28 -14.11
C LEU A 294 -8.41 -17.67 -14.50
N ASP A 295 -8.74 -18.14 -15.71
CA ASP A 295 -8.25 -19.42 -16.25
C ASP A 295 -6.72 -19.43 -16.37
N LEU A 296 -6.13 -18.33 -16.87
CA LEU A 296 -4.67 -18.16 -16.97
C LEU A 296 -4.00 -18.15 -15.59
N GLU A 297 -4.48 -17.31 -14.66
CA GLU A 297 -3.95 -17.22 -13.30
C GLU A 297 -4.08 -18.56 -12.56
N GLY A 298 -5.21 -19.26 -12.73
CA GLY A 298 -5.43 -20.60 -12.19
C GLY A 298 -4.46 -21.62 -12.78
N GLY A 299 -4.20 -21.57 -14.08
CA GLY A 299 -3.20 -22.41 -14.74
C GLY A 299 -1.80 -22.25 -14.13
N GLU A 300 -1.35 -21.01 -14.01
CA GLU A 300 -0.04 -20.66 -13.42
C GLU A 300 0.07 -21.10 -11.96
N LEU A 301 -0.97 -20.87 -11.16
CA LEU A 301 -0.97 -21.25 -9.75
C LEU A 301 -1.06 -22.76 -9.55
N ARG A 302 -1.82 -23.51 -10.37
CA ARG A 302 -1.85 -24.98 -10.33
C ARG A 302 -0.48 -25.55 -10.66
N GLU A 303 0.25 -24.94 -11.59
CA GLU A 303 1.64 -25.33 -11.86
C GLU A 303 2.57 -24.99 -10.69
N ARG A 304 2.42 -23.81 -10.09
CA ARG A 304 3.19 -23.40 -8.92
C ARG A 304 2.92 -24.31 -7.73
N GLN A 305 1.69 -24.75 -7.54
CA GLN A 305 1.31 -25.71 -6.50
C GLN A 305 2.00 -27.07 -6.70
N ARG A 306 2.13 -27.56 -7.95
CA ARG A 306 2.87 -28.80 -8.22
C ARG A 306 4.34 -28.70 -7.83
N ASN A 307 4.96 -27.53 -8.03
CA ASN A 307 6.37 -27.28 -7.68
C ASN A 307 6.58 -26.92 -6.20
N TYR A 308 5.57 -26.34 -5.54
CA TYR A 308 5.60 -25.91 -4.14
C TYR A 308 4.34 -26.38 -3.37
N PRO A 309 4.17 -27.71 -3.17
CA PRO A 309 2.90 -28.30 -2.68
C PRO A 309 2.56 -27.98 -1.22
N THR A 310 3.57 -27.57 -0.44
CA THR A 310 3.43 -27.22 0.98
C THR A 310 3.02 -25.77 1.21
N ASP A 311 3.09 -24.92 0.18
CA ASP A 311 2.73 -23.51 0.29
C ASP A 311 1.19 -23.34 0.27
N ARG A 312 0.62 -23.14 1.46
CA ARG A 312 -0.82 -22.93 1.66
C ARG A 312 -1.30 -21.61 1.06
N SER A 313 -0.43 -20.62 0.88
CA SER A 313 -0.83 -19.34 0.26
C SER A 313 -1.25 -19.53 -1.21
N ILE A 314 -0.55 -20.41 -1.94
CA ILE A 314 -0.92 -20.80 -3.30
C ILE A 314 -2.28 -21.49 -3.31
N LYS A 315 -2.55 -22.37 -2.34
CA LYS A 315 -3.84 -23.06 -2.22
C LYS A 315 -4.98 -22.09 -1.95
N ALA A 316 -4.80 -21.14 -1.04
CA ALA A 316 -5.81 -20.12 -0.75
C ALA A 316 -6.12 -19.25 -1.98
N GLU A 317 -5.09 -18.83 -2.72
CA GLU A 317 -5.27 -18.05 -3.94
C GLU A 317 -5.95 -18.86 -5.06
N LEU A 318 -5.59 -20.14 -5.23
CA LEU A 318 -6.32 -21.05 -6.11
C LEU A 318 -7.79 -21.16 -5.73
N GLY A 319 -8.09 -21.35 -4.44
CA GLY A 319 -9.47 -21.40 -3.97
C GLY A 319 -10.26 -20.13 -4.32
N ARG A 320 -9.62 -18.95 -4.26
CA ARG A 320 -10.25 -17.67 -4.68
C ARG A 320 -10.57 -17.69 -6.17
N ILE A 321 -9.65 -18.17 -7.01
CA ILE A 321 -9.86 -18.25 -8.46
C ILE A 321 -10.97 -19.25 -8.80
N GLU A 322 -10.94 -20.46 -8.22
CA GLU A 322 -11.98 -21.47 -8.46
C GLU A 322 -13.36 -20.95 -8.03
N PHE A 323 -13.44 -20.25 -6.89
CA PHE A 323 -14.68 -19.59 -6.47
C PHE A 323 -15.19 -18.56 -7.50
N GLU A 324 -14.31 -17.72 -8.06
CA GLU A 324 -14.69 -16.73 -9.07
C GLU A 324 -15.06 -17.37 -10.42
N LEU A 325 -14.54 -18.56 -10.73
CA LEU A 325 -14.91 -19.35 -11.90
C LEU A 325 -16.22 -20.13 -11.71
N GLY A 326 -16.73 -20.20 -10.47
CA GLY A 326 -17.92 -20.98 -10.10
C GLY A 326 -17.65 -22.46 -9.80
N ASN A 327 -16.37 -22.84 -9.67
CA ASN A 327 -15.94 -24.19 -9.31
C ASN A 327 -15.89 -24.32 -7.77
N PHE A 328 -17.08 -24.35 -7.15
CA PHE A 328 -17.19 -24.22 -5.70
C PHE A 328 -16.64 -25.43 -4.93
N GLU A 329 -16.75 -26.65 -5.46
CA GLU A 329 -16.22 -27.86 -4.81
C GLU A 329 -14.69 -27.80 -4.66
N GLU A 330 -13.99 -27.43 -5.74
CA GLU A 330 -12.53 -27.26 -5.72
C GLU A 330 -12.11 -26.11 -4.79
N ALA A 331 -12.89 -25.00 -4.79
CA ALA A 331 -12.66 -23.89 -3.89
C ALA A 331 -12.80 -24.30 -2.41
N MET A 332 -13.86 -25.04 -2.06
CA MET A 332 -14.08 -25.54 -0.71
C MET A 332 -12.91 -26.41 -0.23
N ALA A 333 -12.49 -27.38 -1.05
CA ALA A 333 -11.37 -28.26 -0.70
C ALA A 333 -10.07 -27.46 -0.48
N ALA A 334 -9.83 -26.43 -1.29
CA ALA A 334 -8.69 -25.55 -1.14
C ALA A 334 -8.75 -24.74 0.18
N PHE A 335 -9.90 -24.14 0.51
CA PHE A 335 -10.04 -23.34 1.73
C PHE A 335 -10.03 -24.17 3.01
N GLN A 336 -10.66 -25.35 3.01
CA GLN A 336 -10.56 -26.31 4.12
C GLN A 336 -9.10 -26.66 4.43
N ALA A 337 -8.31 -26.90 3.39
CA ALA A 337 -6.89 -27.21 3.53
C ALA A 337 -6.05 -26.03 4.06
N CYS A 338 -6.58 -24.81 4.14
CA CYS A 338 -5.89 -23.62 4.62
C CYS A 338 -6.29 -23.22 6.05
N LYS A 339 -7.32 -23.82 6.65
CA LYS A 339 -7.81 -23.47 8.01
C LYS A 339 -6.77 -23.71 9.13
N ASP A 340 -5.84 -24.66 8.92
CA ASP A 340 -4.78 -24.95 9.89
C ASP A 340 -3.74 -23.82 9.98
N ASP A 341 -3.55 -23.05 8.92
CA ASP A 341 -2.58 -21.95 8.89
C ASP A 341 -3.15 -20.72 9.60
N ALA A 342 -2.49 -20.28 10.68
CA ALA A 342 -2.98 -19.16 11.50
C ALA A 342 -3.14 -17.84 10.72
N LYS A 343 -2.29 -17.58 9.71
CA LYS A 343 -2.37 -16.35 8.91
C LYS A 343 -3.52 -16.39 7.89
N LEU A 344 -3.82 -17.58 7.39
CA LEU A 344 -4.85 -17.78 6.37
C LEU A 344 -6.21 -18.16 6.94
N ARG A 345 -6.27 -18.61 8.20
CA ARG A 345 -7.47 -19.16 8.84
C ARG A 345 -8.70 -18.28 8.65
N ILE A 346 -8.67 -17.04 9.13
CA ILE A 346 -9.84 -16.14 9.07
C ILE A 346 -10.33 -15.94 7.63
N GLY A 347 -9.41 -15.66 6.70
CA GLY A 347 -9.75 -15.44 5.29
C GLY A 347 -10.27 -16.70 4.60
N SER A 348 -9.67 -17.86 4.88
CA SER A 348 -10.07 -19.14 4.29
C SER A 348 -11.40 -19.62 4.85
N THR A 349 -11.63 -19.48 6.16
CA THR A 349 -12.92 -19.78 6.80
C THR A 349 -14.03 -18.87 6.25
N HIS A 350 -13.77 -17.57 6.09
CA HIS A 350 -14.73 -16.65 5.46
C HIS A 350 -15.06 -17.06 4.03
N MET A 351 -14.04 -17.36 3.21
CA MET A 351 -14.25 -17.80 1.83
C MET A 351 -14.93 -19.17 1.72
N LEU A 352 -14.66 -20.10 2.65
CA LEU A 352 -15.36 -21.39 2.73
C LEU A 352 -16.85 -21.19 2.99
N GLY A 353 -17.21 -20.28 3.91
CA GLY A 353 -18.60 -19.89 4.12
C GLY A 353 -19.26 -19.28 2.86
N ARG A 354 -18.51 -18.50 2.08
CA ARG A 354 -18.99 -17.96 0.80
C ARG A 354 -19.22 -19.05 -0.24
N CYS A 355 -18.39 -20.09 -0.28
CA CYS A 355 -18.61 -21.25 -1.14
C CYS A 355 -19.91 -21.96 -0.76
N PHE A 356 -20.12 -22.24 0.53
CA PHE A 356 -21.37 -22.87 1.00
C PHE A 356 -22.61 -22.03 0.67
N ALA A 357 -22.54 -20.71 0.85
CA ALA A 357 -23.63 -19.82 0.51
C ALA A 357 -23.94 -19.80 -1.00
N ALA A 358 -22.92 -19.93 -1.86
CA ALA A 358 -23.09 -19.99 -3.30
C ALA A 358 -23.79 -21.29 -3.77
N GLU A 359 -23.59 -22.39 -3.05
CA GLU A 359 -24.30 -23.68 -3.23
C GLU A 359 -25.66 -23.72 -2.52
N GLY A 360 -26.07 -22.63 -1.85
CA GLY A 360 -27.33 -22.55 -1.09
C GLY A 360 -27.30 -23.24 0.28
N TRP A 361 -26.14 -23.72 0.73
CA TRP A 361 -25.93 -24.36 2.04
C TRP A 361 -25.73 -23.29 3.12
N HIS A 362 -26.80 -22.54 3.39
CA HIS A 362 -26.73 -21.36 4.27
C HIS A 362 -26.51 -21.69 5.75
N SER A 363 -26.83 -22.91 6.19
CA SER A 363 -26.57 -23.36 7.58
C SER A 363 -25.07 -23.51 7.83
N GLU A 364 -24.40 -24.22 6.93
CA GLU A 364 -22.95 -24.44 6.89
C GLU A 364 -22.22 -23.11 6.72
N ALA A 365 -22.68 -22.26 5.79
CA ALA A 365 -22.16 -20.92 5.61
C ALA A 365 -22.22 -20.09 6.89
N ALA A 366 -23.38 -20.08 7.57
CA ALA A 366 -23.54 -19.35 8.83
C ALA A 366 -22.62 -19.87 9.93
N SER A 367 -22.38 -21.18 9.99
CA SER A 367 -21.42 -21.77 10.93
C SER A 367 -19.99 -21.29 10.67
N GLU A 368 -19.53 -21.36 9.41
CA GLU A 368 -18.19 -20.90 9.03
C GLU A 368 -18.00 -19.40 9.28
N TYR A 369 -18.99 -18.56 8.98
CA TYR A 369 -18.89 -17.13 9.26
C TYR A 369 -18.81 -16.83 10.77
N ARG A 370 -19.56 -17.56 11.61
CA ARG A 370 -19.45 -17.42 13.07
C ARG A 370 -18.08 -17.87 13.58
N GLU A 371 -17.54 -18.96 13.04
CA GLU A 371 -16.18 -19.41 13.33
C GLU A 371 -15.15 -18.32 12.96
N ALA A 372 -15.25 -17.76 11.76
CA ALA A 372 -14.37 -16.69 11.29
C ALA A 372 -14.45 -15.45 12.18
N LEU A 373 -15.65 -15.03 12.61
CA LEU A 373 -15.84 -13.92 13.55
C LEU A 373 -15.23 -14.21 14.93
N SER A 374 -15.38 -15.44 15.42
CA SER A 374 -14.82 -15.85 16.72
C SER A 374 -13.29 -15.87 16.73
N ALA A 375 -12.67 -16.06 15.56
CA ALA A 375 -11.23 -16.09 15.38
C ALA A 375 -10.60 -14.69 15.16
N LEU A 376 -11.39 -13.62 15.06
CA LEU A 376 -10.86 -12.27 14.85
C LEU A 376 -10.03 -11.78 16.05
N GLY A 377 -8.78 -11.39 15.77
CA GLY A 377 -7.87 -10.80 16.76
C GLY A 377 -7.82 -9.27 16.71
N ALA A 378 -7.07 -8.68 17.65
CA ALA A 378 -6.75 -7.26 17.63
C ALA A 378 -5.96 -6.91 16.36
N GLY A 379 -6.57 -6.16 15.44
CA GLY A 379 -6.00 -5.79 14.13
C GLY A 379 -6.78 -6.30 12.92
N GLU A 380 -7.74 -7.21 13.10
CA GLU A 380 -8.56 -7.77 12.01
C GLU A 380 -9.91 -7.05 11.85
N SER A 381 -10.02 -5.81 12.37
CA SER A 381 -11.29 -5.06 12.44
C SER A 381 -11.89 -4.77 11.06
N GLU A 382 -11.06 -4.69 10.01
CA GLU A 382 -11.49 -4.48 8.63
C GLU A 382 -12.23 -5.69 8.04
N ARG A 383 -11.96 -6.91 8.54
CA ARG A 383 -12.60 -8.15 8.07
C ARG A 383 -13.97 -8.40 8.70
N GLU A 384 -14.23 -7.79 9.85
CA GLU A 384 -15.44 -8.00 10.62
C GLU A 384 -16.72 -7.64 9.85
N LEU A 385 -16.74 -6.47 9.18
CA LEU A 385 -17.92 -6.00 8.45
C LEU A 385 -18.29 -6.90 7.26
N PRO A 386 -17.35 -7.28 6.37
CA PRO A 386 -17.61 -8.26 5.33
C PRO A 386 -18.19 -9.59 5.85
N ILE A 387 -17.59 -10.17 6.90
CA ILE A 387 -18.05 -11.46 7.43
C ILE A 387 -19.45 -11.33 8.06
N LYS A 388 -19.71 -10.25 8.82
CA LYS A 388 -21.04 -9.97 9.39
C LYS A 388 -22.09 -9.80 8.31
N TYR A 389 -21.77 -9.08 7.24
CA TYR A 389 -22.70 -8.88 6.14
C TYR A 389 -23.05 -10.22 5.48
N ASP A 390 -22.06 -11.06 5.18
CA ASP A 390 -22.31 -12.35 4.54
C ASP A 390 -23.08 -13.31 5.47
N LEU A 391 -22.81 -13.29 6.79
CA LEU A 391 -23.60 -14.01 7.80
C LEU A 391 -25.05 -13.54 7.85
N MET A 392 -25.28 -12.22 7.86
CA MET A 392 -26.62 -11.64 7.83
C MET A 392 -27.40 -12.12 6.60
N VAL A 393 -26.79 -12.13 5.42
CA VAL A 393 -27.43 -12.62 4.19
C VAL A 393 -27.77 -14.10 4.29
N SER A 394 -26.86 -14.96 4.75
CA SER A 394 -27.16 -16.39 4.94
C SER A 394 -28.29 -16.62 5.95
N LEU A 395 -28.36 -15.83 7.03
CA LEU A 395 -29.46 -15.92 8.00
C LEU A 395 -30.80 -15.47 7.42
N MET A 396 -30.81 -14.48 6.54
CA MET A 396 -32.02 -14.09 5.81
C MET A 396 -32.53 -15.23 4.92
N GLU A 397 -31.62 -15.93 4.22
CA GLU A 397 -32.00 -17.06 3.37
C GLU A 397 -32.47 -18.27 4.20
N LEU A 398 -31.82 -18.58 5.34
CA LEU A 398 -32.31 -19.58 6.28
C LEU A 398 -33.69 -19.24 6.84
N ALA A 399 -33.92 -17.97 7.22
CA ALA A 399 -35.22 -17.54 7.72
C ALA A 399 -36.33 -17.79 6.68
N LYS A 400 -36.06 -17.48 5.39
CA LYS A 400 -37.00 -17.73 4.29
C LYS A 400 -37.22 -19.23 4.06
N ALA A 401 -36.14 -20.01 3.97
CA ALA A 401 -36.18 -21.42 3.63
C ALA A 401 -36.87 -22.25 4.71
N GLU A 402 -36.55 -21.99 5.98
CA GLU A 402 -37.06 -22.76 7.13
C GLU A 402 -38.30 -22.12 7.76
N LYS A 403 -38.72 -20.94 7.30
CA LYS A 403 -39.79 -20.14 7.90
C LYS A 403 -39.58 -19.89 9.40
N ASN A 404 -38.33 -19.62 9.77
CA ASN A 404 -37.90 -19.50 11.16
C ASN A 404 -37.60 -18.04 11.54
N GLY A 405 -38.44 -17.46 12.40
CA GLY A 405 -38.33 -16.09 12.86
C GLY A 405 -37.10 -15.80 13.73
N THR A 406 -36.45 -16.83 14.28
CA THR A 406 -35.22 -16.65 15.07
C THR A 406 -34.05 -16.18 14.21
N TYR A 407 -33.85 -16.78 13.03
CA TYR A 407 -32.82 -16.34 12.08
C TYR A 407 -33.10 -14.93 11.54
N ALA A 408 -34.37 -14.59 11.31
CA ALA A 408 -34.75 -13.24 10.90
C ALA A 408 -34.36 -12.19 11.95
N ARG A 409 -34.55 -12.48 13.24
CA ARG A 409 -34.11 -11.59 14.33
C ARG A 409 -32.60 -11.48 14.43
N GLU A 410 -31.89 -12.60 14.38
CA GLU A 410 -30.42 -12.61 14.42
C GLU A 410 -29.85 -11.77 13.26
N ALA A 411 -30.38 -11.94 12.04
CA ALA A 411 -30.03 -11.09 10.90
C ALA A 411 -30.29 -9.60 11.19
N GLY A 412 -31.40 -9.26 11.84
CA GLY A 412 -31.74 -7.89 12.22
C GLY A 412 -30.80 -7.27 13.25
N GLU A 413 -30.31 -8.06 14.20
CA GLU A 413 -29.30 -7.63 15.17
C GLU A 413 -27.96 -7.34 14.49
N ILE A 414 -27.51 -8.23 13.60
CA ILE A 414 -26.29 -8.05 12.82
C ILE A 414 -26.43 -6.82 11.90
N CYS A 415 -27.56 -6.69 11.21
CA CYS A 415 -27.87 -5.53 10.38
C CYS A 415 -27.78 -4.21 11.18
N SER A 416 -28.36 -4.19 12.38
CA SER A 416 -28.28 -3.03 13.30
C SER A 416 -26.84 -2.71 13.69
N ALA A 417 -26.01 -3.73 13.93
CA ALA A 417 -24.60 -3.54 14.25
C ALA A 417 -23.81 -2.96 13.07
N ILE A 418 -24.06 -3.42 11.84
CA ILE A 418 -23.46 -2.86 10.62
C ILE A 418 -23.88 -1.41 10.46
N VAL A 419 -25.18 -1.10 10.53
CA VAL A 419 -25.71 0.28 10.35
C VAL A 419 -25.13 1.26 11.37
N ARG A 420 -24.98 0.86 12.64
CA ARG A 420 -24.37 1.71 13.69
C ARG A 420 -22.90 2.02 13.41
N ARG A 421 -22.19 1.11 12.75
CA ARG A 421 -20.79 1.28 12.40
C ARG A 421 -20.61 2.04 11.09
N ASP A 422 -21.38 1.70 10.08
CA ASP A 422 -21.37 2.32 8.75
C ASP A 422 -22.72 2.14 8.05
N ILE A 423 -23.52 3.22 8.00
CA ILE A 423 -24.83 3.24 7.34
C ILE A 423 -24.73 3.28 5.79
N SER A 424 -23.53 3.50 5.26
CA SER A 424 -23.23 3.50 3.81
C SER A 424 -22.67 2.17 3.31
N TYR A 425 -22.50 1.18 4.21
CA TYR A 425 -21.93 -0.10 3.86
C TYR A 425 -22.81 -0.87 2.87
N ARG A 426 -22.33 -1.03 1.62
CA ARG A 426 -23.02 -1.76 0.54
C ARG A 426 -24.49 -1.30 0.40
N ASP A 427 -25.42 -2.24 0.36
CA ASP A 427 -26.88 -2.05 0.26
C ASP A 427 -27.59 -2.26 1.62
N ILE A 428 -26.91 -2.04 2.75
CA ILE A 428 -27.42 -2.39 4.08
C ILE A 428 -28.80 -1.77 4.41
N ARG A 429 -29.10 -0.58 3.86
CA ARG A 429 -30.41 0.07 4.02
C ARG A 429 -31.55 -0.70 3.33
N ALA A 430 -31.27 -1.31 2.18
CA ALA A 430 -32.23 -2.16 1.49
C ALA A 430 -32.41 -3.48 2.25
N LYS A 431 -31.29 -4.10 2.65
CA LYS A 431 -31.32 -5.33 3.47
C LYS A 431 -32.07 -5.15 4.78
N ARG A 432 -31.96 -3.98 5.42
CA ARG A 432 -32.74 -3.67 6.63
C ARG A 432 -34.25 -3.78 6.39
N LYS A 433 -34.76 -3.21 5.29
CA LYS A 433 -36.18 -3.27 4.94
C LYS A 433 -36.64 -4.71 4.66
N GLU A 434 -35.80 -5.49 3.97
CA GLU A 434 -36.07 -6.91 3.72
C GLU A 434 -36.17 -7.69 5.05
N ILE A 435 -35.22 -7.47 5.97
CA ILE A 435 -35.22 -8.14 7.29
C ILE A 435 -36.43 -7.72 8.12
N ASP A 436 -36.78 -6.44 8.17
CA ASP A 436 -37.94 -5.95 8.93
C ASP A 436 -39.24 -6.63 8.44
N ALA A 437 -39.36 -6.86 7.12
CA ALA A 437 -40.47 -7.63 6.56
C ALA A 437 -40.42 -9.12 6.97
N LEU A 438 -39.25 -9.76 6.90
CA LEU A 438 -39.08 -11.16 7.35
C LEU A 438 -39.43 -11.35 8.82
N VAL A 439 -39.01 -10.44 9.70
CA VAL A 439 -39.31 -10.49 11.14
C VAL A 439 -40.81 -10.32 11.40
N LYS A 440 -41.50 -9.50 10.61
CA LYS A 440 -42.94 -9.31 10.71
C LYS A 440 -43.70 -10.54 10.24
N ASP A 441 -43.26 -11.16 9.16
CA ASP A 441 -43.95 -12.28 8.52
C ASP A 441 -43.66 -13.62 9.22
N LEU A 442 -42.53 -13.73 9.93
CA LEU A 442 -42.09 -14.91 10.66
C LEU A 442 -41.96 -14.62 12.17
N PRO A 443 -43.07 -14.72 12.94
CA PRO A 443 -43.02 -14.62 14.40
C PRO A 443 -42.21 -15.78 15.03
N ALA A 444 -41.82 -15.61 16.30
CA ALA A 444 -40.91 -16.51 17.04
C ALA A 444 -41.45 -17.92 17.21
#